data_AF-A0AAN4MZI7-F1
#
_entry.id   AF-A0AAN4MZI7-F1
#
_cell.length_a   1.000
_cell.length_b   1.000
_cell.length_c   1.000
_cell.angle_alpha   90.00
_cell.angle_beta   90.00
_cell.angle_gamma   90.00
#
_symmetry.space_group_name_H-M   'P 1'
#
loop_
_entity.id
_entity.type
_entity.pdbx_description
1 polymer ?
#
loop_
_entity_poly.entity_id
_entity_poly.type
_entity_poly.pdbx_seq_one_letter_code
_entity_poly.pdbx_strand_id
1 'polypeptide(L)' 'MNKEEALALVDVLLSEGTSPIEKERAAMQLRELIRILLPE' A
#
# COMPACT_ATOMS: atom_id res chain seq x y z
N MET A 1 10.21 4.06 0.52
CA MET A 1 9.25 3.39 1.38
C MET A 1 9.98 2.28 2.13
N ASN A 2 9.95 2.30 3.46
CA ASN A 2 10.54 1.27 4.30
C ASN A 2 9.50 0.17 4.65
N LYS A 3 9.91 -0.86 5.40
CA LYS A 3 9.03 -1.97 5.80
C LYS A 3 7.83 -1.51 6.64
N GLU A 4 8.04 -0.58 7.56
CA GLU A 4 6.99 -0.09 8.48
C GLU A 4 5.94 0.72 7.73
N GLU A 5 6.35 1.58 6.80
CA GLU A 5 5.45 2.33 5.91
C GLU A 5 4.64 1.38 5.02
N ALA A 6 5.27 0.31 4.49
CA ALA A 6 4.55 -0.67 3.68
C ALA A 6 3.50 -1.44 4.49
N LEU A 7 3.81 -1.83 5.73
CA LEU A 7 2.85 -2.49 6.61
C LEU A 7 1.69 -1.56 6.99
N ALA A 8 1.97 -0.28 7.26
CA ALA A 8 0.92 0.70 7.54
C ALA A 8 -0.05 0.87 6.35
N LEU A 9 0.45 0.84 5.11
CA LEU A 9 -0.41 0.87 3.93
C LEU A 9 -1.26 -0.41 3.77
N VAL A 10 -0.73 -1.57 4.18
CA VAL A 10 -1.53 -2.81 4.24
C VAL A 10 -2.65 -2.68 5.28
N ASP A 11 -2.37 -2.11 6.45
CA ASP A 11 -3.39 -1.87 7.48
C ASP A 11 -4.49 -0.93 6.97
N VAL A 12 -4.14 0.12 6.21
CA VAL A 12 -5.08 1.03 5.55
C VAL A 12 -5.97 0.29 4.54
N LEU A 13 -5.43 -0.66 3.78
CA LEU A 13 -6.19 -1.45 2.82
C LEU A 13 -7.19 -2.40 3.51
N LEU A 14 -6.78 -3.01 4.62
CA LEU A 14 -7.58 -3.96 5.40
C LEU A 14 -8.63 -3.29 6.28
N SER A 15 -8.42 -2.03 6.66
CA SER A 15 -9.35 -1.27 7.51
C SER A 15 -10.72 -1.07 6.83
N GLU A 16 -11.80 -1.45 7.53
CA GLU A 16 -13.18 -1.27 7.05
C GLU A 16 -13.64 0.20 7.09
N GLY A 17 -13.03 1.03 7.94
CA GLY A 17 -13.38 2.45 8.10
C GLY A 17 -12.68 3.40 7.13
N THR A 18 -11.73 2.90 6.34
CA THR A 18 -10.94 3.72 5.42
C THR A 18 -11.70 4.01 4.13
N SER A 19 -11.65 5.25 3.68
CA SER A 19 -12.37 5.66 2.47
C SER A 19 -11.83 4.93 1.22
N PRO A 20 -12.68 4.70 0.19
CA PRO A 20 -12.24 4.06 -1.05
C PRO A 20 -11.05 4.76 -1.72
N ILE A 21 -11.02 6.10 -1.67
CA ILE A 21 -9.96 6.92 -2.27
C ILE A 21 -8.62 6.69 -1.56
N GLU A 22 -8.62 6.59 -0.23
CA GLU A 22 -7.42 6.31 0.55
C GLU A 22 -6.92 4.89 0.30
N LYS A 23 -7.82 3.92 0.16
CA LYS A 23 -7.46 2.55 -0.23
C LYS A 23 -6.81 2.51 -1.60
N GLU A 24 -7.35 3.23 -2.58
CA GLU A 24 -6.78 3.29 -3.92
C GLU A 24 -5.38 3.92 -3.92
N ARG A 25 -5.19 5.00 -3.15
CA ARG A 25 -3.87 5.62 -2.97
C ARG A 25 -2.87 4.66 -2.32
N ALA A 26 -3.28 3.95 -1.26
CA ALA A 26 -2.42 2.99 -0.57
C ALA A 26 -2.04 1.82 -1.48
N ALA A 27 -2.99 1.30 -2.25
CA ALA A 27 -2.74 0.23 -3.23
C ALA A 27 -1.74 0.67 -4.31
N MET A 28 -1.87 1.89 -4.83
CA MET A 28 -0.93 2.44 -5.82
C MET A 28 0.49 2.55 -5.25
N GLN A 29 0.64 3.05 -4.03
CA GLN A 29 1.94 3.15 -3.37
C GLN A 29 2.59 1.78 -3.12
N LEU A 30 1.79 0.77 -2.71
CA LEU A 30 2.30 -0.60 -2.55
C LEU A 30 2.73 -1.21 -3.90
N ARG A 31 1.97 -0.95 -4.97
CA ARG A 31 2.25 -1.51 -6.30
C ARG A 31 3.58 -1.02 -6.87
N GLU A 32 3.91 0.26 -6.69
CA GLU A 32 5.21 0.78 -7.09
C GLU A 32 6.36 0.14 -6.29
N LEU A 33 6.16 -0.12 -5.00
CA LEU A 33 7.16 -0.83 -4.21
C LEU A 33 7.37 -2.27 -4.69
N ILE A 34 6.30 -3.00 -4.99
CA ILE A 34 6.39 -4.36 -5.53
C ILE A 34 7.16 -4.37 -6.85
N ARG A 35 6.89 -3.41 -7.75
CA ARG A 35 7.60 -3.29 -9.02
C ARG A 35 9.11 -3.08 -8.85
N ILE A 36 9.53 -2.34 -7.82
CA ILE A 36 10.95 -2.11 -7.52
C ILE A 36 11.61 -3.39 -6.95
N LEU A 37 10.91 -4.11 -6.07
CA LEU A 37 11.47 -5.24 -5.32
C LEU A 37 11.43 -6.55 -6.09
N LEU A 38 10.48 -6.72 -7.01
CA LEU A 38 10.31 -7.90 -7.85
C LEU A 38 10.29 -7.45 -9.33
N PRO A 39 11.45 -7.03 -9.88
CA PRO A 39 11.56 -6.81 -11.31
C PRO A 39 11.38 -8.14 -12.06
N GLU A 40 10.73 -8.08 -13.22
CA GLU A 40 10.47 -9.25 -14.08
C GLU A 40 11.74 -10.03 -14.47
#